data_AF-A0A7L5DZJ0-F1
#
_entry.id   AF-A0A7L5DZJ0-F1
#
_cell.length_a   1.000
_cell.length_b   1.000
_cell.length_c   1.000
_cell.angle_alpha   90.00
_cell.angle_beta   90.00
_cell.angle_gamma   90.00
#
_symmetry.space_group_name_H-M   'P 1'
#
loop_
_entity.id
_entity.type
_entity.pdbx_description
1 polymer ?
#
loop_
_entity_poly.entity_id
_entity_poly.type
_entity_poly.pdbx_seq_one_letter_code
_entity_poly.pdbx_strand_id
1 'polypeptide(L)' 'MKNNTNPTQSLGFFSADGFFQPISVLTANSLEFVSKSKLELEDLLQDHLLHERYEKCAIIRDELLKRQQA' A
#
# COMPACT_ATOMS: atom_id res chain seq x y z
N MET A 1 -29.06 27.98 22.56
CA MET A 1 -28.83 26.81 21.67
C MET A 1 -27.39 26.87 21.22
N LYS A 2 -26.53 25.95 21.68
CA LYS A 2 -25.13 25.89 21.26
C LYS A 2 -25.08 25.07 19.97
N ASN A 3 -24.85 25.73 18.84
CA ASN A 3 -24.63 25.05 17.57
C ASN A 3 -23.29 24.31 17.65
N ASN A 4 -23.36 23.00 17.89
CA ASN A 4 -22.22 22.12 17.90
C ASN A 4 -21.86 21.75 16.45
N THR A 5 -21.31 22.71 15.71
CA THR A 5 -20.63 22.41 14.44
C THR A 5 -19.30 21.77 14.78
N ASN A 6 -19.29 20.46 15.04
CA ASN A 6 -18.07 19.68 15.04
C ASN A 6 -17.44 19.84 13.65
N PRO A 7 -16.30 20.55 13.49
CA PRO A 7 -15.55 20.42 12.25
C PRO A 7 -15.13 18.96 12.21
N THR A 8 -15.56 18.24 11.18
CA THR A 8 -15.15 16.86 10.92
C THR A 8 -13.64 16.78 11.05
N GLN A 9 -13.15 16.22 12.16
CA GLN A 9 -11.72 16.07 12.42
C GLN A 9 -11.18 15.15 11.33
N SER A 10 -10.50 15.75 10.35
CA SER A 10 -9.89 15.02 9.24
C SER A 10 -8.67 14.30 9.78
N LEU A 11 -8.73 12.97 9.85
CA LEU A 11 -7.56 12.14 10.12
C LEU A 11 -6.63 12.14 8.89
N GLY A 12 -5.32 12.18 9.12
CA GLY A 12 -4.32 12.27 8.05
C GLY A 12 -2.90 12.13 8.57
N PHE A 13 -1.94 12.14 7.63
CA PHE A 13 -0.51 12.09 7.91
C PHE A 13 0.14 13.44 7.59
N PHE A 14 1.13 13.84 8.39
CA PHE A 14 1.99 14.97 8.08
C PHE A 14 3.33 14.47 7.57
N SER A 15 3.74 14.98 6.41
CA SER A 15 5.08 14.80 5.86
C SER A 15 6.08 15.72 6.57
N ALA A 16 7.37 15.43 6.42
CA ALA A 16 8.44 16.20 7.04
C ALA A 16 8.54 17.66 6.55
N ASP A 17 7.97 17.95 5.37
CA ASP A 17 7.84 19.29 4.78
C ASP A 17 6.62 20.07 5.30
N GLY A 18 5.83 19.47 6.19
CA GLY A 18 4.60 20.05 6.73
C GLY A 18 3.36 19.83 5.84
N PHE A 19 3.48 19.08 4.74
CA PHE A 19 2.32 18.72 3.91
C PHE A 19 1.38 17.77 4.66
N PHE A 20 0.08 18.09 4.68
CA PHE A 20 -0.96 17.25 5.29
C PHE A 20 -1.68 16.41 4.23
N GLN A 21 -1.64 15.09 4.39
CA GLN A 21 -2.31 14.14 3.53
C GLN A 21 -3.51 13.47 4.25
N PRO A 22 -4.76 13.77 3.86
CA PRO A 22 -5.94 13.13 4.43
C PRO A 22 -5.93 11.60 4.26
N ILE A 23 -6.45 10.85 5.24
CA ILE A 23 -6.59 9.39 5.10
C ILE A 23 -7.48 9.02 3.92
N SER A 24 -8.52 9.83 3.63
CA SER A 24 -9.46 9.59 2.54
C SER A 24 -8.82 9.61 1.14
N VAL A 25 -7.65 10.23 0.98
CA VAL A 25 -6.93 10.26 -0.30
C VAL A 25 -5.85 9.18 -0.39
N LEU A 26 -5.60 8.45 0.71
CA LEU A 26 -4.72 7.29 0.67
C LEU A 26 -5.45 6.16 -0.02
N THR A 27 -4.80 5.61 -1.04
CA THR A 27 -5.31 4.46 -1.77
C THR A 27 -4.30 3.34 -1.67
N ALA A 28 -4.79 2.11 -1.68
CA ALA A 28 -3.93 0.94 -1.84
C ALA A 28 -3.37 0.84 -3.28
N ASN A 29 -3.60 1.83 -4.16
CA ASN A 29 -3.09 1.80 -5.53
C ASN A 29 -1.56 1.85 -5.60
N SER A 30 -0.91 2.41 -4.57
CA SER A 30 0.55 2.32 -4.40
C SER A 30 1.02 0.97 -3.86
N LEU A 31 0.10 0.13 -3.36
CA LEU A 31 0.34 -1.22 -2.87
C LEU A 31 0.08 -2.24 -4.00
N GLU A 32 0.84 -2.10 -5.09
CA GLU A 32 0.73 -2.85 -6.35
C GLU A 32 0.56 -4.37 -6.12
N PHE A 33 1.28 -4.93 -5.14
CA PHE A 33 1.31 -6.36 -4.86
C PHE A 33 0.34 -6.80 -3.76
N VAL A 34 -0.08 -5.91 -2.87
CA VAL A 34 -0.97 -6.27 -1.74
C VAL A 34 -2.37 -6.62 -2.25
N SER A 35 -2.81 -5.96 -3.32
CA SER A 35 -4.11 -6.22 -3.94
C SER A 35 -4.18 -7.51 -4.76
N LYS A 36 -3.04 -8.16 -5.04
CA LYS A 36 -2.96 -9.37 -5.86
C LYS A 36 -3.20 -10.63 -5.04
N SER A 37 -3.80 -11.64 -5.66
CA SER A 37 -3.89 -12.99 -5.11
C SER A 37 -2.51 -13.65 -5.05
N LYS A 38 -2.39 -14.72 -4.25
CA LYS A 38 -1.12 -15.48 -4.14
C LYS A 38 -0.64 -15.99 -5.51
N LEU A 39 -1.57 -16.52 -6.32
CA LEU A 39 -1.24 -17.10 -7.63
C LEU A 39 -0.78 -16.02 -8.61
N GLU A 40 -1.42 -14.84 -8.61
CA GLU A 40 -0.96 -13.70 -9.41
C GLU A 40 0.44 -13.21 -8.98
N LEU A 41 0.76 -13.25 -7.69
CA LEU A 41 2.09 -12.89 -7.20
C LEU A 41 3.16 -13.89 -7.64
N GLU A 42 2.85 -15.18 -7.65
CA GLU A 42 3.76 -16.22 -8.14
C GLU A 42 4.02 -16.07 -9.65
N ASP A 43 2.99 -15.77 -10.44
CA ASP A 43 3.12 -15.51 -11.88
C ASP A 43 3.95 -14.24 -12.16
N LEU A 44 3.67 -13.15 -11.44
CA LEU A 44 4.44 -11.89 -11.54
C LEU A 44 5.90 -12.07 -11.12
N LEU A 45 6.17 -12.89 -10.11
CA LEU A 45 7.54 -13.18 -9.70
C LEU A 45 8.32 -13.87 -10.82
N GLN A 46 7.70 -14.84 -11.50
CA GLN A 46 8.31 -15.54 -12.61
C GLN A 46 8.56 -14.61 -13.79
N ASP A 47 7.59 -13.76 -14.16
CA ASP A 47 7.75 -12.74 -15.21
C ASP A 47 8.90 -11.79 -14.89
N HIS A 48 8.96 -11.26 -13.66
CA HIS A 48 9.99 -10.30 -13.27
C HIS A 48 11.38 -10.93 -13.17
N LEU A 49 11.49 -12.21 -12.83
CA LEU A 49 12.75 -12.95 -12.88
C LEU A 49 13.26 -13.06 -14.32
N LEU A 50 12.39 -13.37 -15.29
CA LEU A 50 12.75 -13.45 -16.71
C LEU A 50 13.24 -12.11 -17.28
N HIS A 51 12.72 -11.00 -16.74
CA HIS A 51 13.09 -9.64 -17.16
C HIS A 51 14.15 -9.00 -16.25
N GLU A 52 14.78 -9.75 -15.35
CA GLU A 52 15.84 -9.29 -14.43
C GLU A 52 15.42 -8.10 -13.54
N ARG A 53 14.12 -7.98 -13.21
CA ARG A 53 13.55 -6.90 -12.38
C ARG A 53 13.64 -7.24 -10.89
N TYR A 54 14.85 -7.45 -10.39
CA TYR A 54 15.10 -8.00 -9.06
C TYR A 54 14.54 -7.15 -7.90
N GLU A 55 14.47 -5.83 -8.06
CA GLU A 55 13.87 -4.92 -7.09
C GLU A 55 12.39 -5.26 -6.86
N LYS A 56 11.66 -5.54 -7.93
CA LYS A 56 10.24 -5.93 -7.89
C LYS A 56 10.09 -7.35 -7.31
N CYS A 57 11.00 -8.25 -7.65
CA CYS A 57 11.04 -9.61 -7.08
C CYS A 57 11.17 -9.61 -5.55
N ALA A 58 12.00 -8.71 -4.99
CA ALA A 58 12.16 -8.61 -3.54
C ALA A 58 10.85 -8.22 -2.85
N ILE A 59 10.12 -7.25 -3.39
CA ILE A 59 8.84 -6.78 -2.84
C ILE A 59 7.78 -7.89 -2.91
N ILE A 60 7.69 -8.59 -4.04
CA ILE A 60 6.74 -9.72 -4.21
C ILE A 60 7.06 -10.86 -3.24
N ARG A 61 8.34 -11.22 -3.10
CA ARG A 61 8.79 -12.26 -2.16
C ARG A 61 8.40 -11.90 -0.73
N ASP A 62 8.65 -10.66 -0.31
CA ASP A 62 8.35 -10.23 1.05
C ASP A 62 6.83 -10.24 1.33
N GLU A 63 6.01 -9.89 0.34
CA GLU A 63 4.55 -10.01 0.43
C GLU A 63 4.09 -11.48 0.52
N LEU A 64 4.67 -12.38 -0.27
CA LEU A 64 4.39 -13.82 -0.19
C LEU A 64 4.78 -14.40 1.17
N LEU A 65 5.91 -13.99 1.74
CA LEU A 65 6.36 -14.43 3.07
C LEU A 65 5.43 -13.96 4.18
N LYS A 66 4.96 -12.70 4.14
CA LYS A 66 3.98 -12.19 5.12
C LYS A 66 2.72 -13.04 5.15
N ARG A 67 2.23 -13.49 3.99
CA ARG A 67 1.02 -14.31 3.88
C ARG A 67 1.18 -15.75 4.35
N GLN A 68 2.41 -16.24 4.51
CA GLN A 68 2.67 -17.56 5.09
C GLN A 68 2.72 -17.52 6.62
N GLN A 69 2.93 -16.33 7.20
CA GLN A 69 3.03 -16.12 8.65
C GLN A 69 1.73 -15.63 9.30
N ALA A 70 0.71 -15.31 8.48
CA ALA A 70 -0.62 -14.90 8.90
C ALA A 70 -1.60 -16.08 8.86
#